data_AF-A0A5C8DC26-F1
#
_entry.id   AF-A0A5C8DC26-F1
#
_cell.length_a   1.000
_cell.length_b   1.000
_cell.length_c   1.000
_cell.angle_alpha   90.00
_cell.angle_beta   90.00
_cell.angle_gamma   90.00
#
_symmetry.space_group_name_H-M   'P 1'
#
loop_
_entity.id
_entity.type
_entity.pdbx_description
1 polymer ?
#
loop_
_entity_poly.entity_id
_entity_poly.type
_entity_poly.pdbx_seq_one_letter_code
_entity_poly.pdbx_strand_id
1 'polypeptide(L)'
;MDPLAHNPAINIYRKLAKEVRTEDEHPIKMSELKLFKKYFNNVEYDCFWLFTNFIFVKYYFIDKVNPNEERYWKKIIKDAHDIEKLYCRLEKIDNIFKKVFPFLKRYCWNIAIISYK
;
A
#
# COMPACT_ATOMS: atom_id res chain seq x y z
N MET A 1 4.86 -7.95 -4.23
CA MET A 1 3.72 -7.81 -3.29
C MET A 1 2.82 -6.74 -3.87
N ASP A 2 1.74 -7.14 -4.54
CA ASP A 2 0.83 -6.18 -5.17
C ASP A 2 -0.18 -5.70 -4.11
N PRO A 3 -0.31 -4.39 -3.87
CA PRO A 3 -1.15 -3.86 -2.80
C PRO A 3 -2.64 -3.99 -3.10
N LEU A 4 -3.51 -3.39 -2.28
CA LEU A 4 -4.95 -3.39 -2.46
C LEU A 4 -5.39 -2.84 -3.84
N ALA A 5 -6.45 -3.40 -4.40
CA ALA A 5 -6.93 -3.06 -5.75
C ALA A 5 -7.65 -1.69 -5.87
N HIS A 6 -8.10 -1.12 -4.74
CA HIS A 6 -9.19 -0.12 -4.76
C HIS A 6 -8.73 1.34 -4.77
N ASN A 7 -7.44 1.63 -4.59
CA ASN A 7 -6.95 3.02 -4.59
C ASN A 7 -6.65 3.51 -6.03
N PRO A 8 -7.29 4.60 -6.49
CA PRO A 8 -7.06 5.15 -7.84
C PRO A 8 -5.61 5.58 -8.11
N ALA A 9 -4.93 6.22 -7.15
CA ALA A 9 -3.55 6.67 -7.32
C ALA A 9 -2.60 5.49 -7.54
N ILE A 10 -2.87 4.38 -6.84
CA ILE A 10 -2.15 3.12 -6.99
C ILE A 10 -2.36 2.54 -8.37
N ASN A 11 -3.61 2.52 -8.84
CA ASN A 11 -3.92 2.00 -10.16
C ASN A 11 -3.25 2.81 -11.28
N ILE A 12 -3.08 4.12 -11.10
CA ILE A 12 -2.28 4.95 -12.02
C ILE A 12 -0.81 4.53 -11.96
N TYR A 13 -0.22 4.46 -10.76
CA TYR A 13 1.16 3.98 -10.58
C TYR A 13 1.39 2.61 -11.23
N ARG A 14 0.46 1.66 -11.06
CA ARG A 14 0.52 0.31 -11.69
C ARG A 14 0.54 0.36 -13.21
N LYS A 15 -0.23 1.28 -13.81
CA LYS A 15 -0.24 1.46 -15.27
C LYS A 15 1.07 2.05 -15.79
N LEU A 16 1.74 2.86 -14.97
CA LEU A 16 3.05 3.43 -15.29
C LEU A 16 4.16 2.39 -15.11
N ALA A 17 4.12 1.60 -14.04
CA ALA A 17 5.17 0.66 -13.63
C ALA A 17 5.00 -0.75 -14.25
N LYS A 18 4.72 -0.87 -15.55
CA LYS A 18 4.38 -2.16 -16.18
C LYS A 18 5.57 -3.08 -16.40
N GLU A 19 6.74 -2.53 -16.72
CA GLU A 19 7.91 -3.31 -17.16
C GLU A 19 8.53 -4.14 -16.05
N VAL A 20 8.30 -3.74 -14.80
CA VAL A 20 8.87 -4.40 -13.62
C VAL A 20 7.93 -5.45 -13.01
N ARG A 21 6.76 -5.74 -13.60
CA ARG A 21 5.78 -6.66 -13.00
C ARG A 21 5.79 -8.03 -13.66
N THR A 22 5.57 -9.06 -12.86
CA THR A 22 5.36 -10.43 -13.34
C THR A 22 3.87 -10.61 -13.67
N GLU A 23 3.53 -11.42 -14.67
CA GLU A 23 2.13 -11.64 -15.13
C GLU A 23 1.20 -12.11 -14.00
N ASP A 24 1.72 -12.87 -13.04
CA ASP A 24 0.97 -13.40 -11.90
C ASP A 24 0.81 -12.40 -10.73
N GLU A 25 1.38 -11.19 -10.81
CA GLU A 25 1.15 -10.17 -9.78
C GLU A 25 -0.28 -9.62 -9.89
N HIS A 26 -1.14 -10.01 -8.93
CA HIS A 26 -2.52 -9.52 -8.84
C HIS A 26 -2.80 -8.81 -7.52
N PRO A 27 -3.51 -7.66 -7.55
CA PRO A 27 -3.80 -6.90 -6.35
C PRO A 27 -4.89 -7.56 -5.51
N ILE A 28 -4.67 -7.60 -4.19
CA ILE A 28 -5.62 -8.16 -3.24
C ILE A 28 -6.90 -7.32 -3.22
N LYS A 29 -8.05 -7.99 -3.34
CA LYS A 29 -9.37 -7.38 -3.23
C LYS A 29 -9.91 -7.61 -1.81
N MET A 30 -10.56 -6.58 -1.25
CA MET A 30 -11.31 -6.72 0.01
C MET A 30 -12.36 -7.85 0.01
N SER A 31 -12.86 -8.25 -1.17
CA SER A 31 -13.76 -9.40 -1.29
C SER A 31 -13.08 -10.73 -0.95
N GLU A 32 -11.77 -10.85 -1.16
CA GLU A 32 -11.00 -12.06 -0.87
C GLU A 32 -10.86 -12.29 0.64
N LEU A 33 -10.99 -11.26 1.47
CA LEU A 33 -11.09 -11.41 2.93
C LEU A 33 -12.26 -12.31 3.35
N LYS A 34 -13.33 -12.39 2.54
CA LYS A 34 -14.44 -13.32 2.79
C LYS A 34 -14.01 -14.79 2.63
N LEU A 35 -13.05 -15.05 1.74
CA LEU A 35 -12.47 -16.38 1.56
C LEU A 35 -11.67 -16.80 2.80
N PHE A 36 -10.84 -15.91 3.34
CA PHE A 36 -10.10 -16.18 4.59
C PHE A 36 -11.05 -16.54 5.73
N LYS A 37 -12.16 -15.79 5.90
CA LYS A 37 -13.18 -16.06 6.92
C LYS A 37 -13.91 -17.39 6.76
N LYS A 38 -13.84 -18.01 5.57
CA LYS A 38 -14.41 -19.34 5.33
C LYS A 38 -13.49 -20.47 5.84
N TYR A 39 -12.18 -20.26 5.85
CA TYR A 39 -11.19 -21.30 6.17
C TYR A 39 -10.57 -21.16 7.56
N PHE A 40 -10.68 -19.99 8.19
CA PHE A 40 -10.10 -19.69 9.50
C PHE A 40 -11.17 -19.17 10.45
N ASN A 41 -11.11 -19.61 11.72
CA ASN A 41 -12.07 -19.20 12.76
C ASN A 41 -11.89 -17.73 13.13
N ASN A 42 -10.64 -17.25 13.12
CA ASN A 42 -10.32 -15.86 13.39
C ASN A 42 -9.52 -15.27 12.24
N VAL A 43 -10.00 -14.13 11.74
CA VAL A 43 -9.34 -13.37 10.67
C VAL A 43 -9.34 -11.91 11.06
N GLU A 44 -8.15 -11.42 11.38
CA GLU A 44 -7.89 -10.02 11.67
C GLU A 44 -7.08 -9.42 10.52
N TYR A 45 -7.33 -8.15 10.22
CA TYR A 45 -6.55 -7.45 9.21
C TYR A 45 -6.40 -5.98 9.57
N ASP A 46 -5.26 -5.40 9.20
CA ASP A 46 -5.12 -3.96 9.15
C ASP A 46 -4.55 -3.51 7.81
N CYS A 47 -4.85 -2.27 7.46
CA CYS A 47 -4.43 -1.68 6.20
C CYS A 47 -3.49 -0.51 6.47
N PHE A 48 -2.54 -0.28 5.57
CA PHE A 48 -1.44 0.67 5.78
C PHE A 48 -1.23 1.54 4.56
N TRP A 49 -0.63 2.71 4.80
CA TRP A 49 -0.18 3.63 3.77
C TRP A 49 -1.38 4.15 2.96
N LEU A 50 -2.24 4.93 3.62
CA LEU A 50 -3.30 5.69 2.98
C LEU A 50 -2.72 7.00 2.42
N PHE A 51 -2.23 7.85 3.31
CA PHE A 51 -1.52 9.09 2.99
C PHE A 51 -0.02 8.88 2.79
N THR A 52 0.57 7.79 3.31
CA THR A 52 1.97 7.44 3.03
C THR A 52 2.25 7.23 1.54
N ASN A 53 1.22 6.99 0.71
CA ASN A 53 1.32 7.04 -0.75
C ASN A 53 1.83 8.37 -1.29
N PHE A 54 1.76 9.45 -0.52
CA PHE A 54 2.34 10.73 -0.88
C PHE A 54 3.86 10.65 -1.10
N ILE A 55 4.54 9.68 -0.46
CA ILE A 55 5.97 9.42 -0.72
C ILE A 55 6.19 8.99 -2.18
N PHE A 56 5.26 8.24 -2.77
CA PHE A 56 5.35 7.80 -4.17
C PHE A 56 5.14 9.00 -5.10
N VAL A 57 4.20 9.89 -4.74
CA VAL A 57 3.97 11.16 -5.45
C VAL A 57 5.22 12.03 -5.38
N LYS A 58 5.86 12.16 -4.20
CA LYS A 58 7.14 12.86 -4.05
C LYS A 58 8.20 12.25 -4.98
N TYR A 59 8.37 10.93 -4.98
CA TYR A 59 9.40 10.28 -5.79
C TYR A 59 9.20 10.51 -7.29
N TYR A 60 7.94 10.49 -7.75
CA TYR A 60 7.63 10.72 -9.15
C TYR A 60 7.79 12.19 -9.57
N PHE A 61 7.22 13.12 -8.81
CA PHE A 61 7.16 14.54 -9.22
C PHE A 61 8.36 15.37 -8.77
N ILE A 62 8.93 15.07 -7.60
CA ILE A 62 10.03 15.85 -7.01
C ILE A 62 11.37 15.19 -7.35
N ASP A 63 11.51 13.91 -7.02
CA ASP A 63 12.78 13.19 -7.22
C ASP A 63 12.92 12.66 -8.67
N LYS A 64 11.88 12.83 -9.50
CA LYS A 64 11.81 12.45 -10.93
C LYS A 64 12.25 11.01 -11.20
N VAL A 65 11.99 10.11 -10.26
CA VAL A 65 12.34 8.69 -10.40
C VAL A 65 11.30 8.00 -11.27
N ASN A 66 11.75 7.33 -12.32
CA ASN A 66 10.89 6.55 -13.19
C ASN A 66 10.53 5.21 -12.50
N PRO A 67 9.25 4.90 -12.29
CA PRO A 67 8.84 3.67 -11.62
C PRO A 67 9.16 2.38 -12.41
N ASN A 68 9.49 2.48 -13.71
CA ASN A 68 9.98 1.34 -14.50
C ASN A 68 11.48 1.06 -14.29
N GLU A 69 12.26 2.06 -13.90
CA GLU A 69 13.70 1.90 -13.68
C GLU A 69 13.99 1.45 -12.24
N GLU A 70 13.31 2.06 -11.27
CA GLU A 70 13.49 1.75 -9.85
C GLU A 70 12.14 1.51 -9.17
N ARG A 71 12.00 0.33 -8.55
CA ARG A 71 10.81 0.03 -7.75
C ARG A 71 10.80 0.90 -6.49
N TYR A 72 9.76 1.71 -6.30
CA TYR A 72 9.69 2.68 -5.20
C TYR A 72 9.81 2.06 -3.81
N TRP A 73 9.32 0.85 -3.60
CA TRP A 73 9.50 0.18 -2.30
C TRP A 73 10.98 -0.08 -1.97
N LYS A 74 11.83 -0.35 -2.97
CA LYS A 74 13.28 -0.49 -2.77
C LYS A 74 13.88 0.87 -2.41
N LYS A 75 13.46 1.92 -3.13
CA LYS A 75 13.90 3.29 -2.87
C LYS A 75 13.50 3.76 -1.47
N ILE A 76 12.31 3.44 -0.99
CA ILE A 76 11.86 3.73 0.38
C ILE A 76 12.79 3.10 1.42
N ILE A 77 13.23 1.86 1.21
CA ILE A 77 14.15 1.19 2.13
C ILE A 77 15.54 1.85 2.07
N LYS A 78 16.00 2.22 0.88
CA LYS A 78 17.30 2.88 0.67
C LYS A 78 17.33 4.28 1.32
N ASP A 79 16.26 5.05 1.15
CA ASP A 79 16.15 6.43 1.62
C ASP A 79 15.49 6.51 3.01
N ALA A 80 15.36 5.38 3.71
CA ALA A 80 14.55 5.25 4.93
C ALA A 80 14.91 6.29 5.99
N HIS A 81 16.20 6.59 6.15
CA HIS A 81 16.66 7.59 7.10
C HIS A 81 16.22 9.02 6.73
N ASP A 82 16.26 9.36 5.44
CA ASP A 82 15.93 10.70 4.96
C ASP A 82 14.42 10.98 5.02
N ILE A 83 13.61 9.95 4.73
CA ILE A 83 12.15 10.06 4.72
C ILE A 83 11.51 9.78 6.07
N GLU A 84 12.26 9.31 7.07
CA GLU A 84 11.74 8.84 8.37
C GLU A 84 10.77 9.84 9.00
N LYS A 85 11.17 11.11 9.09
CA LYS A 85 10.33 12.17 9.71
C LYS A 85 9.02 12.38 8.94
N LEU A 86 9.07 12.32 7.61
CA LEU A 86 7.89 12.45 6.76
C LEU A 86 6.99 11.22 6.93
N TYR A 87 7.58 10.03 6.88
CA TYR A 87 6.89 8.75 7.08
C TYR A 87 6.16 8.73 8.43
N CYS A 88 6.83 9.02 9.55
CA CYS A 88 6.22 9.02 10.88
C CYS A 88 5.07 10.02 11.02
N ARG A 89 5.15 11.18 10.36
CA ARG A 89 4.03 12.16 10.34
C ARG A 89 2.83 11.62 9.57
N LEU A 90 3.07 11.09 8.36
CA LEU A 90 2.02 10.50 7.53
C LEU A 90 1.39 9.27 8.19
N GLU A 91 2.18 8.43 8.84
CA GLU A 91 1.69 7.25 9.56
C GLU A 91 0.81 7.60 10.77
N LYS A 92 1.14 8.67 11.51
CA LYS A 92 0.28 9.17 12.58
C LYS A 92 -1.07 9.64 12.03
N ILE A 93 -1.08 10.34 10.90
CA ILE A 93 -2.29 10.77 10.21
C ILE A 93 -3.08 9.55 9.74
N ASP A 94 -2.43 8.59 9.08
CA ASP A 94 -3.04 7.32 8.66
C ASP A 94 -3.74 6.63 9.83
N ASN A 95 -3.06 6.49 10.98
CA ASN A 95 -3.63 5.81 12.15
C ASN A 95 -4.84 6.53 12.73
N ILE A 96 -4.87 7.86 12.73
CA ILE A 96 -6.03 8.64 13.15
C ILE A 96 -7.19 8.42 12.16
N PHE A 97 -6.95 8.59 10.86
CA PHE A 97 -7.98 8.47 9.84
C PHE A 97 -8.54 7.06 9.73
N LYS A 98 -7.72 6.01 9.89
CA LYS A 98 -8.18 4.61 9.92
C LYS A 98 -9.13 4.32 11.09
N LYS A 99 -8.93 4.98 12.23
CA LYS A 99 -9.79 4.83 13.43
C LYS A 99 -11.10 5.61 13.28
N VAL A 100 -11.03 6.84 12.77
CA VAL A 100 -12.21 7.71 12.59
C VAL A 100 -13.06 7.25 11.41
N PHE A 101 -12.44 6.84 10.31
CA PHE A 101 -13.09 6.49 9.05
C PHE A 101 -12.66 5.10 8.58
N PRO A 102 -13.17 4.02 9.19
CA PRO A 102 -12.76 2.65 8.87
C PRO A 102 -13.04 2.26 7.41
N PHE A 103 -14.00 2.90 6.74
CA PHE A 103 -14.26 2.67 5.32
C PHE A 103 -13.07 3.07 4.42
N LEU A 104 -12.20 3.98 4.86
CA LEU A 104 -11.03 4.41 4.11
C LEU A 104 -9.95 3.34 4.02
N LYS A 105 -9.98 2.33 4.89
CA LYS A 105 -9.02 1.20 4.88
C LYS A 105 -8.95 0.51 3.51
N ARG A 106 -10.05 0.50 2.74
CA ARG A 106 -10.06 -0.08 1.39
C ARG A 106 -9.12 0.64 0.41
N TYR A 107 -8.83 1.92 0.64
CA TYR A 107 -7.97 2.74 -0.20
C TYR A 107 -6.51 2.78 0.27
N CYS A 108 -6.16 2.06 1.33
CA CYS A 108 -4.76 1.89 1.71
C CYS A 108 -3.97 1.18 0.60
N TRP A 109 -2.65 1.31 0.63
CA TRP A 109 -1.76 0.55 -0.24
C TRP A 109 -1.66 -0.88 0.27
N ASN A 110 -1.10 -1.11 1.45
CA ASN A 110 -0.87 -2.46 1.94
C ASN A 110 -1.99 -2.98 2.85
N ILE A 111 -2.09 -4.29 2.94
CA ILE A 111 -2.91 -5.01 3.91
C ILE A 111 -2.05 -6.09 4.59
N ALA A 112 -2.12 -6.17 5.91
CA ALA A 112 -1.62 -7.32 6.67
C ALA A 112 -2.82 -8.10 7.19
N ILE A 113 -2.81 -9.41 6.98
CA ILE A 113 -3.88 -10.33 7.40
C ILE A 113 -3.25 -11.34 8.35
N ILE A 114 -3.85 -11.51 9.52
CA ILE A 114 -3.49 -12.52 10.51
C ILE A 114 -4.68 -13.45 10.64
N SER A 115 -4.45 -14.74 10.39
CA SER A 115 -5.48 -15.77 10.44
C SER A 115 -5.01 -16.98 11.22
N TYR A 116 -5.82 -17.43 12.18
CA TYR A 116 -5.53 -18.60 13.01
C TYR A 116 -6.79 -19.48 13.15
N LYS A 117 -6.55 -20.77 13.35
CA LYS A 117 -7.61 -21.77 13.56
C LYS A 117 -8.09 -21.74 15.00
#